data_AF-A0A0Q4TGD5-F1
#
_entry.id   AF-A0A0Q4TGD5-F1
#
_cell.length_a   1.000
_cell.length_b   1.000
_cell.length_c   1.000
_cell.angle_alpha   90.00
_cell.angle_beta   90.00
_cell.angle_gamma   90.00
#
_symmetry.space_group_name_H-M   'P 1'
#
loop_
_entity.id
_entity.type
_entity.pdbx_description
1 polymer ?
#
loop_
_entity_poly.entity_id
_entity_poly.type
_entity_poly.pdbx_seq_one_letter_code
_entity_poly.pdbx_strand_id
1 'polypeptide(L)'
;MCTVVVAVQPGAPWPVVFLGLRDESPDRPWDEPGPWWPDLGERVTGVHDREAGGAWLATARGPSRASVVLNRHEAPTPPTGGWTTRGALPLRAAADGLLPVGSQTTRTFNLLTADAGGAVHSVWDGAVTETARLAPGVHLLTHAAPDDRSVSRVDRWLPRFRDVAPPTGPLPPATEGEGSWTPWLDLLRESSALSTDDDDALVRADLVDGHLFHSLSLSTVAVSADDVAHRHVRLDGAPSVAEAIARR
;
A
#
# COMPACT_ATOMS: atom_id res chain seq x y z
N MET A 1 -5.50 -5.20 -9.19
CA MET A 1 -4.75 -5.73 -8.01
C MET A 1 -3.76 -4.67 -7.51
N CYS A 2 -3.81 -4.33 -6.21
CA CYS A 2 -3.11 -3.18 -5.60
C CYS A 2 -1.63 -3.01 -6.01
N THR A 3 -1.15 -1.77 -5.90
CA THR A 3 0.24 -1.39 -6.20
C THR A 3 0.81 -0.51 -5.09
N VAL A 4 2.05 -0.74 -4.68
CA VAL A 4 2.78 0.11 -3.74
C VAL A 4 4.15 0.46 -4.32
N VAL A 5 4.52 1.74 -4.27
CA VAL A 5 5.88 2.21 -4.61
C VAL A 5 6.49 2.75 -3.32
N VAL A 6 7.62 2.20 -2.90
CA VAL A 6 8.28 2.54 -1.63
C VAL A 6 9.73 2.96 -1.86
N ALA A 7 10.11 4.09 -1.27
CA ALA A 7 11.48 4.55 -1.16
C ALA A 7 12.01 4.22 0.25
N VAL A 8 13.13 3.51 0.30
CA VAL A 8 13.85 3.16 1.52
C VAL A 8 15.15 3.97 1.53
N GLN A 9 15.24 4.93 2.44
CA GLN A 9 16.32 5.92 2.51
C GLN A 9 16.92 5.94 3.93
N PRO A 10 17.69 4.91 4.33
CA PRO A 10 18.27 4.86 5.67
C PRO A 10 19.08 6.12 5.99
N GLY A 11 18.86 6.69 7.17
CA GLY A 11 19.53 7.92 7.62
C GLY A 11 18.90 9.23 7.12
N ALA A 12 17.89 9.18 6.22
CA ALA A 12 17.08 10.35 5.92
C ALA A 12 16.14 10.68 7.10
N PRO A 13 15.65 11.94 7.23
CA PRO A 13 14.66 12.30 8.24
C PRO A 13 13.39 11.44 8.20
N TRP A 14 13.02 10.98 7.00
CA TRP A 14 11.94 10.02 6.75
C TRP A 14 12.53 8.78 6.06
N PRO A 15 12.98 7.76 6.82
CA PRO A 15 13.67 6.61 6.26
C PRO A 15 12.83 5.76 5.32
N VAL A 16 11.49 5.83 5.42
CA VAL A 16 10.58 5.16 4.51
C VAL A 16 9.47 6.11 4.09
N VAL A 17 9.30 6.25 2.78
CA VAL A 17 8.18 6.98 2.18
C VAL A 17 7.58 6.12 1.08
N PHE A 18 6.26 5.99 1.03
CA PHE A 18 5.60 5.18 0.00
C PHE A 18 4.26 5.75 -0.43
N LEU A 19 3.87 5.45 -1.66
CA LEU A 19 2.48 5.52 -2.09
C LEU A 19 1.90 4.13 -2.28
N GLY A 20 0.60 4.01 -2.04
CA GLY A 20 -0.18 2.80 -2.29
C GLY A 20 -1.47 3.13 -3.02
N LEU A 21 -1.75 2.37 -4.07
CA LEU A 21 -3.02 2.35 -4.78
C LEU A 21 -3.79 1.10 -4.36
N ARG A 22 -4.96 1.32 -3.79
CA ARG A 22 -5.86 0.23 -3.39
C ARG A 22 -6.80 -0.09 -4.54
N ASP A 23 -6.67 -1.30 -5.07
CA ASP A 23 -7.64 -1.84 -6.02
C ASP A 23 -8.64 -2.72 -5.28
N GLU A 24 -9.92 -2.39 -5.38
CA GLU A 24 -11.00 -3.08 -4.68
C GLU A 24 -12.30 -3.03 -5.50
N SER A 25 -13.23 -3.95 -5.20
CA SER A 25 -14.61 -3.84 -5.66
C SER A 25 -15.22 -2.47 -5.31
N PRO A 26 -15.79 -1.74 -6.29
CA PRO A 26 -16.48 -0.46 -6.04
C PRO A 26 -17.62 -0.54 -5.02
N ASP A 27 -18.27 -1.70 -4.93
CA ASP A 27 -19.41 -1.93 -4.03
C ASP A 27 -18.98 -2.30 -2.61
N ARG A 28 -17.69 -2.56 -2.37
CA ARG A 28 -17.20 -2.94 -1.05
C ARG A 28 -17.18 -1.73 -0.13
N PRO A 29 -17.89 -1.73 1.02
CA PRO A 29 -17.94 -0.58 1.91
C PRO A 29 -16.62 -0.41 2.69
N TRP A 30 -16.14 0.83 2.78
CA TRP A 30 -14.94 1.18 3.56
C TRP A 30 -14.99 2.62 4.07
N ASP A 31 -14.30 2.88 5.17
CA ASP A 31 -14.15 4.21 5.77
C ASP A 31 -12.74 4.76 5.55
N GLU A 32 -12.64 6.09 5.46
CA GLU A 32 -11.36 6.82 5.38
C GLU A 32 -10.45 6.53 6.60
N PRO A 33 -9.14 6.85 6.53
CA PRO A 33 -8.24 6.57 7.63
C PRO A 33 -8.70 7.16 8.97
N GLY A 34 -8.84 6.30 9.97
CA GLY A 34 -9.26 6.69 11.31
C GLY A 34 -8.97 5.60 12.35
N PRO A 35 -9.17 5.90 13.65
CA PRO A 35 -8.97 4.95 14.75
C PRO A 35 -10.17 4.03 14.93
N TRP A 36 -10.42 3.17 13.94
CA TRP A 36 -11.62 2.33 13.89
C TRP A 36 -11.61 1.11 14.82
N TRP A 37 -10.47 0.81 15.46
CA TRP A 37 -10.29 -0.36 16.33
C TRP A 37 -10.01 0.08 17.77
N PRO A 38 -11.05 0.27 18.62
CA PRO A 38 -10.89 0.74 20.00
C PRO A 38 -9.91 -0.11 20.83
N ASP A 39 -9.89 -1.43 20.60
CA ASP A 39 -9.00 -2.36 21.30
C ASP A 39 -7.51 -2.15 20.99
N LEU A 40 -7.18 -1.46 19.88
CA LEU A 40 -5.81 -1.10 19.51
C LEU A 40 -5.43 0.33 19.95
N GLY A 41 -6.41 1.08 20.46
CA GLY A 41 -6.28 2.48 20.90
C GLY A 41 -6.20 3.50 19.76
N GLU A 42 -6.40 4.77 20.10
CA GLU A 42 -6.42 5.89 19.13
C GLU A 42 -5.09 6.10 18.38
N ARG A 43 -4.00 5.51 18.89
CA ARG A 43 -2.68 5.58 18.25
C ARG A 43 -2.64 4.82 16.91
N VAL A 44 -3.52 3.85 16.71
CA VAL A 44 -3.61 3.04 15.49
C VAL A 44 -4.70 3.61 14.60
N THR A 45 -4.35 3.95 13.37
CA THR A 45 -5.30 4.46 12.36
C THR A 45 -5.15 3.69 11.07
N GLY A 46 -6.21 3.61 10.26
CA GLY A 46 -6.12 2.93 8.97
C GLY A 46 -7.40 3.01 8.16
N VAL A 47 -7.32 2.61 6.89
CA VAL A 47 -8.50 2.47 6.03
C VAL A 47 -9.29 1.26 6.50
N HIS A 48 -10.52 1.45 6.96
CA HIS A 48 -11.33 0.39 7.55
C HIS A 48 -12.18 -0.30 6.49
N ASP A 49 -11.95 -1.59 6.30
CA ASP A 49 -12.82 -2.47 5.52
C ASP A 49 -14.02 -2.87 6.38
N ARG A 50 -15.20 -2.32 6.06
CA ARG A 50 -16.42 -2.53 6.85
C ARG A 50 -17.02 -3.93 6.67
N GLU A 51 -16.61 -4.66 5.64
CA GLU A 51 -17.09 -6.00 5.38
C GLU A 51 -16.25 -7.03 6.14
N ALA A 52 -14.92 -6.90 6.07
CA ALA A 52 -14.00 -7.85 6.72
C ALA A 52 -13.50 -7.41 8.11
N GLY A 53 -13.80 -6.17 8.54
CA GLY A 53 -13.41 -5.59 9.84
C GLY A 53 -11.91 -5.29 10.00
N GLY A 54 -11.13 -5.42 8.93
CA GLY A 54 -9.68 -5.24 8.95
C GLY A 54 -9.22 -3.98 8.21
N ALA A 55 -7.91 -3.83 8.05
CA ALA A 55 -7.33 -2.73 7.29
C ALA A 55 -6.59 -3.24 6.03
N TRP A 56 -6.63 -2.45 4.96
CA TRP A 56 -5.67 -2.63 3.85
C TRP A 56 -4.32 -1.98 4.19
N LEU A 57 -4.37 -0.81 4.84
CA LEU A 57 -3.22 -0.04 5.30
C LEU A 57 -3.51 0.49 6.71
N ALA A 58 -2.56 0.30 7.62
CA ALA A 58 -2.61 0.81 8.97
C ALA A 58 -1.31 1.54 9.34
N THR A 59 -1.44 2.59 10.15
CA THR A 59 -0.34 3.32 10.76
C THR A 59 -0.51 3.34 12.28
N ALA A 60 0.59 3.43 13.00
CA ALA A 60 0.59 3.60 14.44
C ALA A 60 1.58 4.69 14.85
N ARG A 61 1.19 5.49 15.85
CA ARG A 61 2.08 6.44 16.55
C ARG A 61 2.57 5.82 17.85
N GLY A 62 3.79 6.19 18.28
CA GLY A 62 4.39 5.78 19.55
C GLY A 62 4.50 4.26 19.76
N PRO A 63 5.39 3.54 19.04
CA PRO A 63 6.36 3.98 18.03
C PRO A 63 5.73 4.17 16.63
N SER A 64 6.37 5.00 15.80
CA SER A 64 5.91 5.28 14.43
C SER A 64 6.10 4.09 13.51
N ARG A 65 4.98 3.56 12.99
CA ARG A 65 4.96 2.42 12.08
C ARG A 65 3.90 2.61 11.01
N ALA A 66 4.13 2.00 9.85
CA ALA A 66 3.13 1.83 8.83
C ALA A 66 3.19 0.41 8.26
N SER A 67 2.05 -0.11 7.81
CA SER A 67 2.02 -1.37 7.10
C SER A 67 0.86 -1.43 6.12
N VAL A 68 1.08 -2.15 5.02
CA VAL A 68 0.11 -2.29 3.93
C VAL A 68 0.17 -3.71 3.38
N VAL A 69 -1.00 -4.32 3.19
CA VAL A 69 -1.12 -5.68 2.65
C VAL A 69 -1.57 -5.64 1.20
N LEU A 70 -0.96 -6.46 0.36
CA LEU A 70 -1.32 -6.65 -1.04
C LEU A 70 -1.70 -8.10 -1.27
N ASN A 71 -2.73 -8.31 -2.10
CA ASN A 71 -3.18 -9.64 -2.47
C ASN A 71 -2.14 -10.29 -3.37
N ARG A 72 -1.92 -11.60 -3.24
CA ARG A 72 -1.22 -12.39 -4.26
C ARG A 72 -2.19 -13.31 -5.02
N HIS A 73 -1.69 -13.94 -6.07
CA HIS A 73 -2.48 -14.71 -7.04
C HIS A 73 -2.55 -16.21 -6.72
N GLU A 74 -1.63 -16.72 -5.88
CA GLU A 74 -1.65 -18.14 -5.54
C GLU A 74 -2.94 -18.48 -4.80
N ALA A 75 -3.54 -19.62 -5.16
CA ALA A 75 -4.81 -20.10 -4.64
C ALA A 75 -4.60 -21.41 -3.84
N PRO A 76 -3.99 -21.35 -2.64
CA PRO A 76 -3.80 -22.54 -1.81
C PRO A 76 -5.14 -23.10 -1.34
N THR A 77 -5.12 -24.38 -0.96
CA THR A 77 -6.28 -25.05 -0.38
C THR A 77 -6.77 -24.30 0.86
N PRO A 78 -8.09 -24.08 1.02
CA PRO A 78 -8.63 -23.48 2.22
C PRO A 78 -8.19 -24.22 3.50
N PRO A 79 -7.74 -23.49 4.54
CA PRO A 79 -7.39 -24.09 5.81
C PRO A 79 -8.63 -24.64 6.52
N THR A 80 -8.43 -25.60 7.42
CA THR A 80 -9.48 -26.09 8.32
C THR A 80 -10.05 -24.92 9.12
N GLY A 81 -11.37 -24.71 9.06
CA GLY A 81 -12.05 -23.56 9.69
C GLY A 81 -12.25 -22.34 8.77
N GLY A 82 -11.76 -22.41 7.53
CA GLY A 82 -11.96 -21.35 6.53
C GLY A 82 -10.96 -20.20 6.63
N TRP A 83 -11.07 -19.26 5.70
CA TRP A 83 -10.15 -18.13 5.59
C TRP A 83 -10.34 -17.12 6.73
N THR A 84 -9.23 -16.70 7.32
CA THR A 84 -9.19 -15.46 8.12
C THR A 84 -8.93 -14.25 7.21
N THR A 85 -9.31 -13.06 7.67
CA THR A 85 -9.09 -11.81 6.93
C THR A 85 -7.61 -11.44 6.87
N ARG A 86 -7.10 -11.08 5.69
CA ARG A 86 -5.77 -10.46 5.53
C ARG A 86 -5.68 -9.12 6.27
N GLY A 87 -6.80 -8.45 6.52
CA GLY A 87 -6.81 -7.12 7.10
C GLY A 87 -6.35 -7.04 8.55
N ALA A 88 -6.22 -8.18 9.25
CA ALA A 88 -5.59 -8.23 10.57
C ALA A 88 -4.06 -8.07 10.52
N LEU A 89 -3.42 -8.39 9.39
CA LEU A 89 -1.97 -8.35 9.23
C LEU A 89 -1.39 -6.93 9.38
N PRO A 90 -1.86 -5.92 8.64
CA PRO A 90 -1.34 -4.56 8.82
C PRO A 90 -1.69 -3.99 10.20
N LEU A 91 -2.84 -4.34 10.78
CA LEU A 91 -3.19 -3.89 12.13
C LEU A 91 -2.18 -4.38 13.17
N ARG A 92 -1.85 -5.67 13.17
CA ARG A 92 -0.86 -6.27 14.08
C ARG A 92 0.55 -5.75 13.84
N ALA A 93 0.93 -5.56 12.58
CA ALA A 93 2.24 -5.00 12.23
C ALA A 93 2.39 -3.54 12.68
N ALA A 94 1.38 -2.70 12.44
CA ALA A 94 1.39 -1.32 12.90
C ALA A 94 1.32 -1.21 14.43
N ALA A 95 0.35 -1.88 15.06
CA ALA A 95 0.14 -1.80 16.50
C ALA A 95 1.36 -2.32 17.27
N ASP A 96 1.80 -3.53 16.95
CA ASP A 96 2.70 -4.30 17.83
C ASP A 96 4.07 -4.57 17.20
N GLY A 97 4.25 -4.28 15.90
CA GLY A 97 5.46 -4.65 15.17
C GLY A 97 5.53 -6.15 14.87
N LEU A 98 4.39 -6.86 14.95
CA LEU A 98 4.34 -8.30 14.76
C LEU A 98 4.34 -8.64 13.27
N LEU A 99 5.41 -9.30 12.83
CA LEU A 99 5.54 -9.86 11.50
C LEU A 99 4.92 -11.27 11.45
N PRO A 100 4.34 -11.68 10.30
CA PRO A 100 3.77 -13.01 10.16
C PRO A 100 4.88 -14.07 10.23
N VAL A 101 4.59 -15.19 10.90
CA VAL A 101 5.49 -16.34 11.02
C VAL A 101 4.70 -17.63 10.89
N GLY A 102 5.35 -18.67 10.37
CA GLY A 102 4.74 -20.00 10.20
C GLY A 102 3.58 -19.99 9.18
N SER A 103 2.77 -21.05 9.20
CA SER A 103 1.62 -21.16 8.28
C SER A 103 0.53 -20.15 8.61
N GLN A 104 -0.09 -19.57 7.58
CA GLN A 104 -1.16 -18.58 7.73
C GLN A 104 -2.52 -19.21 7.41
N THR A 105 -3.58 -18.72 8.06
CA THR A 105 -4.97 -19.08 7.75
C THR A 105 -5.66 -18.07 6.83
N THR A 106 -4.92 -17.04 6.38
CA THR A 106 -5.38 -16.06 5.40
C THR A 106 -5.09 -16.55 3.98
N ARG A 107 -5.73 -15.92 2.99
CA ARG A 107 -5.25 -16.02 1.60
C ARG A 107 -3.84 -15.44 1.47
N THR A 108 -3.15 -15.81 0.41
CA THR A 108 -1.78 -15.37 0.10
C THR A 108 -1.65 -13.86 0.02
N PHE A 109 -0.48 -13.36 0.41
CA PHE A 109 -0.25 -11.93 0.55
C PHE A 109 1.21 -11.53 0.40
N ASN A 110 1.42 -10.28 0.00
CA ASN A 110 2.60 -9.50 0.33
C ASN A 110 2.21 -8.53 1.45
N LEU A 111 3.08 -8.34 2.43
CA LEU A 111 2.94 -7.35 3.50
C LEU A 111 4.18 -6.48 3.51
N LEU A 112 4.01 -5.18 3.33
CA LEU A 112 5.05 -4.19 3.57
C LEU A 112 4.85 -3.64 4.98
N THR A 113 5.91 -3.65 5.79
CA THR A 113 5.96 -3.00 7.11
C THR A 113 7.12 -2.01 7.11
N ALA A 114 6.89 -0.82 7.65
CA ALA A 114 7.84 0.27 7.67
C ALA A 114 7.94 0.91 9.06
N ASP A 115 9.17 1.17 9.49
CA ASP A 115 9.50 1.91 10.71
C ASP A 115 10.78 2.74 10.51
N ALA A 116 11.27 3.34 11.59
CA ALA A 116 12.51 4.14 11.59
C ALA A 116 13.75 3.38 11.08
N GLY A 117 13.75 2.05 11.17
CA GLY A 117 14.83 1.20 10.69
C GLY A 117 14.77 0.95 9.18
N GLY A 118 13.66 1.23 8.51
CA GLY A 118 13.47 0.95 7.09
C GLY A 118 12.23 0.09 6.83
N ALA A 119 12.25 -0.64 5.71
CA ALA A 119 11.11 -1.44 5.27
C ALA A 119 11.41 -2.94 5.26
N VAL A 120 10.40 -3.73 5.63
CA VAL A 120 10.41 -5.18 5.63
C VAL A 120 9.26 -5.66 4.76
N HIS A 121 9.55 -6.61 3.87
CA HIS A 121 8.57 -7.34 3.08
C HIS A 121 8.40 -8.73 3.68
N SER A 122 7.16 -9.08 4.01
CA SER A 122 6.77 -10.44 4.36
C SER A 122 5.86 -11.01 3.28
N VAL A 123 6.03 -12.29 2.97
CA VAL A 123 5.23 -13.01 1.98
C VAL A 123 4.66 -14.28 2.59
N TRP A 124 3.41 -14.59 2.22
CA TRP A 124 2.82 -15.92 2.37
C TRP A 124 2.32 -16.36 0.99
N ASP A 125 2.93 -17.39 0.42
CA ASP A 125 2.60 -17.94 -0.91
C ASP A 125 1.62 -19.14 -0.85
N GLY A 126 1.19 -19.50 0.37
CA GLY A 126 0.33 -20.66 0.61
C GLY A 126 1.07 -21.89 1.14
N ALA A 127 2.40 -21.88 1.11
CA ALA A 127 3.25 -22.94 1.64
C ALA A 127 4.26 -22.40 2.66
N VAL A 128 4.93 -21.29 2.36
CA VAL A 128 6.00 -20.72 3.18
C VAL A 128 5.70 -19.26 3.53
N THR A 129 5.95 -18.90 4.78
CA THR A 129 6.02 -17.50 5.20
C THR A 129 7.48 -17.08 5.27
N GLU A 130 7.86 -16.12 4.44
CA GLU A 130 9.20 -15.55 4.45
C GLU A 130 9.15 -14.06 4.77
N THR A 131 10.26 -13.53 5.28
CA THR A 131 10.37 -12.13 5.65
C THR A 131 11.79 -11.66 5.35
N ALA A 132 11.90 -10.57 4.59
CA ALA A 132 13.16 -10.00 4.18
C ALA A 132 13.13 -8.46 4.32
N ARG A 133 14.26 -7.87 4.66
CA ARG A 133 14.42 -6.41 4.65
C ARG A 133 14.56 -5.94 3.20
N LEU A 134 13.85 -4.90 2.82
CA LEU A 134 14.07 -4.24 1.54
C LEU A 134 15.41 -3.49 1.58
N ALA A 135 16.14 -3.54 0.48
CA ALA A 135 17.40 -2.80 0.35
C ALA A 135 17.13 -1.28 0.29
N PRO A 136 18.15 -0.44 0.52
CA PRO A 136 18.05 0.98 0.23
C PRO A 136 17.75 1.20 -1.26
N GLY A 137 16.81 2.10 -1.57
CA GLY A 137 16.38 2.39 -2.94
C GLY A 137 14.88 2.44 -3.11
N VAL A 138 14.43 2.45 -4.37
CA VAL A 138 13.01 2.44 -4.73
C VAL A 138 12.60 1.04 -5.17
N HIS A 139 11.51 0.56 -4.59
CA HIS A 139 10.90 -0.74 -4.87
C HIS A 139 9.44 -0.58 -5.26
N LEU A 140 8.94 -1.50 -6.07
CA LEU A 140 7.54 -1.55 -6.48
C LEU A 140 6.96 -2.94 -6.15
N LEU A 141 5.91 -2.95 -5.35
CA LEU A 141 5.21 -4.15 -4.89
C LEU A 141 3.83 -4.23 -5.55
N THR A 142 3.46 -5.44 -5.97
CA THR A 142 2.15 -5.74 -6.56
C THR A 142 1.61 -7.06 -5.98
N HIS A 143 1.01 -7.90 -6.83
CA HIS A 143 0.56 -9.25 -6.53
C HIS A 143 1.65 -10.32 -6.70
N ALA A 144 2.81 -9.94 -7.23
CA ALA A 144 3.97 -10.80 -7.40
C ALA A 144 5.07 -10.46 -6.37
N ALA A 145 6.28 -10.99 -6.53
CA ALA A 145 7.41 -10.61 -5.68
C ALA A 145 7.76 -9.10 -5.83
N PRO A 146 8.42 -8.47 -4.83
CA PRO A 146 8.94 -7.11 -4.99
C PRO A 146 9.82 -7.00 -6.24
N ASP A 147 9.64 -5.92 -7.00
CA ASP A 147 10.39 -5.62 -8.23
C ASP A 147 10.29 -6.68 -9.35
N ASP A 148 9.28 -7.55 -9.30
CA ASP A 148 9.08 -8.60 -10.31
C ASP A 148 8.70 -8.01 -11.68
N ARG A 149 9.69 -7.97 -12.58
CA ARG A 149 9.61 -7.44 -13.95
C ARG A 149 8.76 -8.30 -14.90
N SER A 150 8.28 -9.47 -14.48
CA SER A 150 7.32 -10.23 -15.27
C SER A 150 5.92 -9.58 -15.29
N VAL A 151 5.65 -8.66 -14.35
CA VAL A 151 4.41 -7.87 -14.32
C VAL A 151 4.59 -6.58 -15.13
N SER A 152 3.78 -6.35 -16.17
CA SER A 152 3.93 -5.26 -17.16
C SER A 152 4.12 -3.88 -16.53
N ARG A 153 3.23 -3.47 -15.61
CA ARG A 153 3.38 -2.18 -14.88
C ARG A 153 4.66 -2.09 -14.05
N VAL A 154 5.19 -3.19 -13.54
CA VAL A 154 6.48 -3.17 -12.82
C VAL A 154 7.61 -2.97 -13.81
N ASP A 155 7.55 -3.65 -14.95
CA ASP A 155 8.54 -3.52 -16.02
C ASP A 155 8.63 -2.08 -16.55
N ARG A 156 7.47 -1.45 -16.78
CA ARG A 156 7.37 -0.08 -17.27
C ARG A 156 7.73 0.97 -16.23
N TRP A 157 7.17 0.90 -15.02
CA TRP A 157 7.21 2.05 -14.11
C TRP A 157 8.35 2.00 -13.10
N LEU A 158 8.85 0.83 -12.72
CA LEU A 158 9.93 0.75 -11.72
C LEU A 158 11.21 1.49 -12.16
N PRO A 159 11.73 1.37 -13.41
CA PRO A 159 12.84 2.20 -13.88
C PRO A 159 12.58 3.69 -13.72
N ARG A 160 11.38 4.13 -14.08
CA ARG A 160 11.03 5.55 -14.11
C ARG A 160 10.93 6.15 -12.72
N PHE A 161 10.37 5.40 -11.77
CA PHE A 161 10.40 5.78 -10.36
C PHE A 161 11.82 5.82 -9.78
N ARG A 162 12.75 5.01 -10.30
CA ARG A 162 14.18 5.03 -9.92
C ARG A 162 14.96 6.17 -10.58
N ASP A 163 14.53 6.63 -11.75
CA ASP A 163 15.17 7.70 -12.52
C ASP A 163 14.81 9.11 -12.03
N VAL A 164 13.82 9.24 -11.14
CA VAL A 164 13.41 10.51 -10.53
C VAL A 164 13.70 10.54 -9.02
N ALA A 165 13.81 11.74 -8.45
CA ALA A 165 14.02 11.88 -7.02
C ALA A 165 12.81 11.35 -6.23
N PRO A 166 13.01 10.46 -5.23
CA PRO A 166 11.93 10.00 -4.37
C PRO A 166 11.48 11.10 -3.40
N PRO A 167 10.22 11.04 -2.91
CA PRO A 167 9.75 11.98 -1.90
C PRO A 167 10.56 11.85 -0.61
N THR A 168 10.85 12.99 0.01
CA THR A 168 11.75 13.08 1.17
C THR A 168 11.02 13.22 2.50
N GLY A 169 9.69 13.09 2.50
CA GLY A 169 8.84 13.26 3.68
C GLY A 169 7.34 13.24 3.34
N PRO A 170 6.49 13.74 4.26
CA PRO A 170 5.03 13.74 4.09
C PRO A 170 4.60 14.54 2.87
N LEU A 171 3.50 14.12 2.24
CA LEU A 171 2.84 14.92 1.21
C LEU A 171 2.29 16.20 1.84
N PRO A 172 2.69 17.40 1.37
CA PRO A 172 2.20 18.66 1.91
C PRO A 172 0.69 18.84 1.67
N PRO A 173 0.03 19.70 2.47
CA PRO A 173 -1.33 20.14 2.20
C PRO A 173 -1.46 20.73 0.78
N ALA A 174 -2.65 20.64 0.17
CA ALA A 174 -2.89 21.14 -1.18
C ALA A 174 -2.47 22.61 -1.38
N THR A 175 -2.62 23.44 -0.34
CA THR A 175 -2.26 24.87 -0.34
C THR A 175 -0.77 25.16 -0.53
N GLU A 176 0.10 24.17 -0.29
CA GLU A 176 1.56 24.29 -0.37
C GLU A 176 2.15 23.61 -1.62
N GLY A 177 1.29 23.04 -2.47
CA GLY A 177 1.70 22.24 -3.62
C GLY A 177 2.16 20.83 -3.21
N GLU A 178 2.90 20.17 -4.10
CA GLU A 178 3.29 18.76 -3.96
C GLU A 178 4.70 18.57 -3.38
N GLY A 179 5.53 19.62 -3.42
CA GLY A 179 6.90 19.55 -2.89
C GLY A 179 7.71 18.41 -3.52
N SER A 180 8.39 17.63 -2.69
CA SER A 180 9.21 16.49 -3.14
C SER A 180 8.39 15.33 -3.72
N TRP A 181 7.05 15.35 -3.63
CA TRP A 181 6.19 14.33 -4.24
C TRP A 181 5.95 14.55 -5.74
N THR A 182 6.17 15.77 -6.24
CA THR A 182 5.86 16.14 -7.64
C THR A 182 6.34 15.10 -8.66
N PRO A 183 7.60 14.60 -8.63
CA PRO A 183 8.06 13.65 -9.64
C PRO A 183 7.31 12.31 -9.63
N TRP A 184 6.94 11.81 -8.45
CA TRP A 184 6.18 10.57 -8.32
C TRP A 184 4.71 10.75 -8.71
N LEU A 185 4.10 11.89 -8.36
CA LEU A 185 2.73 12.19 -8.74
C LEU A 185 2.60 12.47 -10.24
N ASP A 186 3.63 13.02 -10.88
CA ASP A 186 3.67 13.18 -12.34
C ASP A 186 3.72 11.84 -13.08
N LEU A 187 4.48 10.86 -12.58
CA LEU A 187 4.45 9.49 -13.12
C LEU A 187 3.07 8.83 -12.94
N LEU A 188 2.41 9.10 -11.81
CA LEU A 188 1.04 8.62 -11.58
C LEU A 188 0.05 9.28 -12.55
N ARG A 189 0.18 10.59 -12.81
CA ARG A 189 -0.62 11.30 -13.82
C ARG A 189 -0.38 10.76 -15.21
N GLU A 190 0.88 10.53 -15.58
CA GLU A 190 1.23 9.93 -16.87
C GLU A 190 0.60 8.55 -17.02
N SER A 191 0.70 7.70 -15.99
CA SER A 191 0.03 6.40 -16.01
C SER A 191 -1.48 6.50 -16.12
N SER A 192 -2.11 7.54 -15.55
CA SER A 192 -3.56 7.72 -15.62
C SER A 192 -4.08 8.16 -17.00
N ALA A 193 -3.18 8.48 -17.94
CA ALA A 193 -3.53 8.72 -19.34
C ALA A 193 -3.66 7.41 -20.15
N LEU A 194 -3.20 6.29 -19.60
CA LEU A 194 -3.46 4.97 -20.17
C LEU A 194 -4.92 4.56 -19.95
N SER A 195 -5.41 3.63 -20.76
CA SER A 195 -6.71 3.00 -20.50
C SER A 195 -6.66 2.27 -19.16
N THR A 196 -7.77 2.25 -18.42
CA THR A 196 -7.79 1.61 -17.09
C THR A 196 -7.63 0.09 -17.16
N ASP A 197 -7.91 -0.53 -18.30
CA ASP A 197 -7.68 -1.96 -18.56
C ASP A 197 -6.30 -2.26 -19.18
N ASP A 198 -5.43 -1.25 -19.33
CA ASP A 198 -4.06 -1.44 -19.79
C ASP A 198 -3.24 -2.17 -18.72
N ASP A 199 -2.48 -3.20 -19.11
CA ASP A 199 -1.61 -3.98 -18.22
C ASP A 199 -0.53 -3.13 -17.56
N ASP A 200 -0.17 -2.02 -18.20
CA ASP A 200 0.79 -1.05 -17.69
C ASP A 200 0.17 -0.04 -16.72
N ALA A 201 -1.16 0.11 -16.64
CA ALA A 201 -1.77 1.13 -15.81
C ALA A 201 -1.53 0.90 -14.30
N LEU A 202 -1.12 1.95 -13.59
CA LEU A 202 -1.04 1.99 -12.13
C LEU A 202 -2.41 2.23 -11.51
N VAL A 203 -3.18 3.17 -12.07
CA VAL A 203 -4.59 3.40 -11.74
C VAL A 203 -5.41 2.63 -12.76
N ARG A 204 -6.06 1.55 -12.31
CA ARG A 204 -6.58 0.53 -13.20
C ARG A 204 -7.96 0.01 -12.82
N ALA A 205 -8.56 -0.69 -13.76
CA ALA A 205 -9.81 -1.42 -13.64
C ALA A 205 -9.59 -2.83 -14.19
N ASP A 206 -9.82 -3.85 -13.34
CA ASP A 206 -9.67 -5.26 -13.69
C ASP A 206 -10.99 -6.00 -13.56
N LEU A 207 -11.23 -6.95 -14.46
CA LEU A 207 -12.22 -8.01 -14.25
C LEU A 207 -11.48 -9.28 -13.82
N VAL A 208 -11.69 -9.73 -12.58
CA VAL A 208 -11.10 -10.97 -12.05
C VAL A 208 -12.23 -11.90 -11.65
N ASP A 209 -12.32 -13.06 -12.28
CA ASP A 209 -13.38 -14.06 -12.07
C ASP A 209 -14.81 -13.47 -12.15
N GLY A 210 -15.01 -12.50 -13.06
CA GLY A 210 -16.30 -11.81 -13.24
C GLY A 210 -16.58 -10.70 -12.21
N HIS A 211 -15.66 -10.43 -11.29
CA HIS A 211 -15.75 -9.33 -10.34
C HIS A 211 -14.91 -8.14 -10.79
N LEU A 212 -15.51 -6.95 -10.77
CA LEU A 212 -14.86 -5.70 -11.12
C LEU A 212 -14.05 -5.15 -9.94
N PHE A 213 -12.81 -4.75 -10.19
CA PHE A 213 -11.93 -4.10 -9.22
C PHE A 213 -11.40 -2.81 -9.81
N HIS A 214 -11.49 -1.70 -9.08
CA HIS A 214 -10.96 -0.40 -9.50
C HIS A 214 -9.95 0.12 -8.47
N SER A 215 -8.98 0.93 -8.92
CA SER A 215 -8.19 1.75 -8.00
C SER A 215 -9.09 2.79 -7.32
N LEU A 216 -9.48 2.54 -6.06
CA LEU A 216 -10.44 3.38 -5.32
C LEU A 216 -9.77 4.48 -4.52
N SER A 217 -8.51 4.30 -4.12
CA SER A 217 -7.83 5.29 -3.28
C SER A 217 -6.32 5.28 -3.45
N LEU A 218 -5.72 6.46 -3.29
CA LEU A 218 -4.29 6.68 -3.16
C LEU A 218 -3.98 7.00 -1.69
N SER A 219 -3.01 6.29 -1.12
CA SER A 219 -2.42 6.63 0.18
C SER A 219 -0.97 7.01 -0.01
N THR A 220 -0.55 8.14 0.56
CA THR A 220 0.87 8.51 0.69
C THR A 220 1.24 8.47 2.16
N VAL A 221 2.33 7.77 2.48
CA VAL A 221 2.78 7.57 3.86
C VAL A 221 4.26 7.91 3.96
N ALA A 222 4.62 8.65 5.01
CA ALA A 222 6.00 8.88 5.40
C ALA A 222 6.17 8.43 6.85
N VAL A 223 7.24 7.67 7.12
CA VAL A 223 7.57 7.15 8.46
C VAL A 223 8.94 7.65 8.88
N SER A 224 9.02 8.19 10.09
CA SER A 224 10.25 8.60 10.78
C SER A 224 10.34 7.90 12.14
N ALA A 225 11.38 8.19 12.92
CA ALA A 225 11.48 7.70 14.30
C ALA A 225 10.34 8.23 15.19
N ASP A 226 9.95 9.48 14.98
CA ASP A 226 9.09 10.22 15.90
C ASP A 226 7.66 10.40 15.39
N ASP A 227 7.44 10.26 14.08
CA ASP A 227 6.13 10.52 13.47
C ASP A 227 5.83 9.61 12.27
N VAL A 228 4.53 9.41 12.04
CA VAL A 228 3.99 8.80 10.83
C VAL A 228 2.91 9.70 10.26
N ALA A 229 3.10 10.11 9.01
CA ALA A 229 2.15 10.92 8.28
C ALA A 229 1.46 10.06 7.22
N HIS A 230 0.14 10.09 7.20
CA HIS A 230 -0.69 9.44 6.18
C HIS A 230 -1.61 10.47 5.56
N ARG A 231 -1.49 10.67 4.25
CA ARG A 231 -2.52 11.34 3.44
C ARG A 231 -3.23 10.32 2.59
N HIS A 232 -4.54 10.45 2.53
CA HIS A 232 -5.39 9.55 1.79
C HIS A 232 -6.27 10.37 0.87
N VAL A 233 -6.38 9.90 -0.36
CA VAL A 233 -7.12 10.55 -1.44
C VAL A 233 -8.06 9.51 -2.03
N ARG A 234 -9.35 9.82 -2.01
CA ARG A 234 -10.37 9.06 -2.73
C ARG A 234 -10.22 9.31 -4.23
N LEU A 235 -10.10 8.24 -5.00
CA LEU A 235 -10.07 8.29 -6.47
C LEU A 235 -11.46 8.04 -7.05
N ASP A 236 -12.32 7.33 -6.33
CA ASP A 236 -13.70 7.10 -6.71
C ASP A 236 -14.51 8.41 -6.68
N GLY A 237 -15.29 8.65 -7.74
CA GLY A 237 -16.11 9.87 -7.88
C GLY A 237 -15.34 11.12 -8.32
N ALA A 238 -14.02 11.04 -8.54
CA ALA A 238 -13.26 12.12 -9.17
C ALA A 238 -13.26 11.97 -10.72
N PRO A 239 -13.37 13.06 -11.49
CA PRO A 239 -13.26 13.03 -12.95
C PRO A 239 -11.88 12.58 -13.47
N SER A 240 -10.83 12.77 -12.67
CA SER A 240 -9.48 12.33 -12.99
C SER A 240 -8.62 12.18 -11.74
N VAL A 241 -7.50 11.47 -11.86
CA VAL A 241 -6.48 11.36 -10.80
C VAL A 241 -5.91 12.74 -10.44
N ALA A 242 -5.72 13.61 -11.42
CA ALA A 242 -5.25 14.97 -11.18
C ALA A 242 -6.23 15.77 -10.31
N GLU A 243 -7.53 15.68 -10.60
CA GLU A 243 -8.56 16.32 -9.78
C GLU A 243 -8.67 15.71 -8.38
N ALA A 244 -8.55 14.38 -8.26
CA ALA A 244 -8.55 13.71 -6.97
C ALA A 244 -7.40 14.22 -6.08
N ILE A 245 -6.18 14.25 -6.63
CA ILE A 245 -4.99 14.74 -5.92
C ILE A 245 -5.14 16.22 -5.55
N ALA A 246 -5.78 17.03 -6.39
CA ALA A 246 -5.99 18.44 -6.11
C ALA A 246 -6.99 18.72 -4.98
N ARG A 247 -7.88 17.77 -4.66
CA ARG A 247 -8.91 17.87 -3.60
C ARG A 247 -8.44 17.40 -2.23
N ARG A 248 -7.20 16.91 -2.11
CA ARG A 248 -6.61 16.35 -0.90
C ARG A 248 -6.51 17.34 0.27
#